data_AF-R7XZU3-F1
#
_entry.id   AF-R7XZU3-F1
#
_cell.length_a   1.000
_cell.length_b   1.000
_cell.length_c   1.000
_cell.angle_alpha   90.00
_cell.angle_beta   90.00
_cell.angle_gamma   90.00
#
_symmetry.space_group_name_H-M   'P 1'
#
loop_
_entity.id
_entity.type
_entity.pdbx_description
1 polymer ?
#
loop_
_entity_poly.entity_id
_entity_poly.type
_entity_poly.pdbx_seq_one_letter_code
_entity_poly.pdbx_strand_id
1 'polypeptide(L)'
;MITFAPSATARFAARASLPLVALGLALLVAPAHADVAEGWSNPDDVDVLQALLLLGGVPLLLFLLIALAVYVPALVRGEDLSPTSGGVESQWLGGPRPGAKELAAGDTEASETGGARGSW
;
A
#
# COMPACT_ATOMS: atom_id res chain seq x y z
N MET A 1 -26.24 -32.31 -16.23
CA MET A 1 -25.68 -32.07 -14.88
C MET A 1 -24.77 -30.85 -15.01
N ILE A 2 -25.25 -29.66 -14.62
CA ILE A 2 -24.54 -28.39 -14.82
C ILE A 2 -23.94 -27.97 -13.48
N THR A 3 -22.62 -27.95 -13.38
CA THR A 3 -21.88 -27.50 -12.20
C THR A 3 -21.68 -25.98 -12.29
N PHE A 4 -22.32 -25.22 -11.40
CA PHE A 4 -22.06 -23.79 -11.27
C PHE A 4 -20.72 -23.58 -10.54
N ALA A 5 -19.73 -22.99 -11.22
CA ALA A 5 -18.51 -22.55 -10.57
C ALA A 5 -18.82 -21.29 -9.72
N PRO A 6 -18.41 -21.24 -8.42
CA PRO A 6 -18.64 -20.06 -7.60
C PRO A 6 -17.82 -18.87 -8.15
N SER A 7 -18.51 -17.76 -8.43
CA SER A 7 -17.94 -16.52 -8.92
C SER A 7 -16.91 -15.94 -7.94
N ALA A 8 -15.89 -15.25 -8.46
CA ALA A 8 -14.77 -14.70 -7.68
C ALA A 8 -15.21 -13.81 -6.51
N THR A 9 -16.36 -13.16 -6.65
CA THR A 9 -17.04 -12.33 -5.63
C THR A 9 -17.39 -13.12 -4.36
N ALA A 10 -17.80 -14.38 -4.48
CA ALA A 10 -18.13 -15.24 -3.34
C ALA A 10 -16.88 -15.60 -2.51
N ARG A 11 -15.72 -15.72 -3.16
CA ARG A 11 -14.45 -16.05 -2.50
C ARG A 11 -13.86 -14.85 -1.75
N PHE A 12 -14.14 -13.63 -2.22
CA PHE A 12 -13.72 -12.39 -1.57
C PHE A 12 -14.58 -12.10 -0.33
N ALA A 13 -15.90 -12.28 -0.44
CA ALA A 13 -16.83 -12.13 0.68
C ALA A 13 -16.54 -13.12 1.82
N ALA A 14 -16.18 -14.37 1.50
CA ALA A 14 -15.81 -15.37 2.50
C ALA A 14 -14.46 -15.09 3.21
N ARG A 15 -13.56 -14.31 2.59
CA ARG A 15 -12.26 -13.95 3.18
C ARG A 15 -12.34 -12.68 4.05
N ALA A 16 -13.23 -11.76 3.71
CA ALA A 16 -13.47 -10.54 4.49
C ALA A 16 -14.29 -10.80 5.77
N SER A 17 -15.05 -11.89 5.84
CA SER A 17 -15.86 -12.23 7.01
C SER A 17 -15.03 -12.77 8.18
N LEU A 18 -13.91 -13.46 7.92
CA LEU A 18 -13.03 -14.00 8.95
C LEU A 18 -12.51 -12.95 9.96
N PRO A 19 -11.94 -11.81 9.52
CA PRO A 19 -11.47 -10.78 10.46
C PRO A 19 -12.64 -10.11 11.19
N LEU A 20 -13.80 -9.95 10.55
CA LEU A 20 -14.99 -9.37 11.19
C LEU A 20 -15.55 -10.29 12.29
N VAL A 21 -15.60 -11.59 12.04
CA VAL A 21 -16.06 -12.59 13.03
C VAL A 21 -15.04 -12.71 14.17
N ALA A 22 -13.75 -12.69 13.87
CA ALA A 22 -12.70 -12.69 14.90
C ALA A 22 -12.78 -11.42 15.78
N LEU A 23 -12.99 -10.25 15.17
CA LEU A 23 -13.19 -9.00 15.89
C LEU A 23 -14.49 -9.03 16.72
N GLY A 24 -15.59 -9.54 16.16
CA GLY A 24 -16.85 -9.72 16.87
C GLY A 24 -16.70 -10.65 18.08
N LEU A 25 -16.03 -11.79 17.92
CA LEU A 25 -15.74 -12.72 19.02
C LEU A 25 -14.84 -12.10 20.09
N ALA A 26 -13.82 -11.32 19.69
CA ALA A 26 -12.96 -10.60 20.62
C ALA A 26 -13.73 -9.54 21.44
N LEU A 27 -14.72 -8.88 20.84
CA LEU A 27 -15.60 -7.92 21.52
C LEU A 27 -16.64 -8.59 22.43
N LEU A 28 -16.98 -9.86 22.17
CA LEU A 28 -17.89 -10.68 22.99
C LEU A 28 -17.20 -11.32 24.20
N VAL A 29 -15.87 -11.36 24.23
CA VAL A 29 -15.13 -11.69 25.45
C VAL A 29 -15.31 -10.50 26.40
N ALA A 30 -16.19 -10.67 27.38
CA ALA A 30 -16.37 -9.73 28.48
C ALA A 30 -15.01 -9.32 29.05
N PRO A 31 -14.83 -8.07 29.53
CA PRO A 31 -13.61 -7.70 30.22
C PRO A 31 -13.32 -8.76 31.30
N ALA A 32 -12.09 -9.24 31.37
CA ALA A 32 -11.68 -10.17 32.41
C ALA A 32 -11.69 -9.42 33.75
N HIS A 33 -12.87 -9.31 34.35
CA HIS A 33 -13.07 -8.87 35.72
C HIS A 33 -12.58 -9.99 36.65
N ALA A 34 -11.27 -10.21 36.66
CA ALA A 34 -10.63 -11.05 37.65
C ALA A 34 -10.38 -10.19 38.87
N ASP A 35 -10.86 -10.65 40.03
CA ASP A 35 -10.54 -10.01 41.30
C ASP A 35 -9.03 -9.97 41.51
N VAL A 36 -8.55 -8.87 42.08
CA VAL A 36 -7.13 -8.71 42.41
C VAL A 36 -6.77 -9.69 43.52
N ALA A 37 -5.71 -10.47 43.31
CA ALA A 37 -5.24 -11.43 44.29
C ALA A 37 -4.77 -10.74 45.58
N GLU A 38 -5.00 -11.39 46.72
CA GLU A 38 -4.54 -10.95 48.04
C GLU A 38 -3.04 -10.60 48.00
N GLY A 39 -2.70 -9.37 48.41
CA GLY A 39 -1.32 -8.87 48.47
C GLY A 39 -0.81 -8.17 47.20
N TRP A 40 -1.62 -8.04 46.15
CA TRP A 40 -1.27 -7.28 44.94
C TRP A 40 -1.76 -5.83 45.03
N SER A 41 -1.05 -4.90 44.37
CA SER A 41 -1.53 -3.54 44.22
C SER A 41 -2.76 -3.50 43.32
N ASN A 42 -3.80 -2.77 43.72
CA ASN A 42 -4.98 -2.51 42.91
C ASN A 42 -4.88 -1.09 42.31
N PRO A 43 -4.34 -0.93 41.09
CA PRO A 43 -4.22 0.37 40.44
C PRO A 43 -5.59 0.93 40.04
N ASP A 44 -5.64 2.23 39.79
CA ASP A 44 -6.84 2.88 39.26
C ASP A 44 -7.24 2.32 37.89
N ASP A 45 -8.53 2.35 37.61
CA ASP A 45 -9.08 1.91 36.33
C ASP A 45 -8.51 2.73 35.17
N VAL A 46 -8.23 2.05 34.06
CA VAL A 46 -7.74 2.68 32.83
C VAL A 46 -8.87 3.45 32.17
N ASP A 47 -8.66 4.73 31.89
CA ASP A 47 -9.55 5.50 31.02
C ASP A 47 -9.52 4.90 29.60
N VAL A 48 -10.60 4.21 29.25
CA VAL A 48 -10.76 3.52 27.95
C VAL A 48 -10.70 4.50 26.78
N LEU A 49 -11.24 5.72 26.93
CA LEU A 49 -11.19 6.72 25.87
C LEU A 49 -9.74 7.16 25.64
N GLN A 50 -8.99 7.42 26.72
CA GLN A 50 -7.57 7.74 26.61
C GLN A 50 -6.78 6.60 25.97
N ALA A 51 -7.04 5.35 26.35
CA ALA A 51 -6.39 4.19 25.76
C ALA A 51 -6.67 4.07 24.25
N LEU A 52 -7.92 4.27 23.82
CA LEU A 52 -8.29 4.25 22.40
C LEU A 52 -7.68 5.42 21.61
N LEU A 53 -7.63 6.62 22.20
CA LEU A 53 -6.97 7.78 21.60
C LEU A 53 -5.46 7.57 21.47
N LEU A 54 -4.82 6.94 22.44
CA LEU A 54 -3.41 6.60 22.33
C LEU A 54 -3.17 5.52 21.26
N LEU A 55 -3.97 4.46 21.27
CA LEU A 55 -3.79 3.33 20.36
C LEU A 55 -4.12 3.66 18.91
N GLY A 56 -5.19 4.42 18.65
CA GLY A 56 -5.63 4.77 17.29
C GLY A 56 -5.25 6.20 16.90
N GLY A 57 -5.39 7.15 17.82
CA GLY A 57 -5.15 8.57 17.56
C GLY A 57 -3.68 8.89 17.34
N VAL A 58 -2.74 8.30 18.08
CA VAL A 58 -1.31 8.57 17.87
C VAL A 58 -0.83 8.06 16.50
N PRO A 59 -1.10 6.82 16.07
CA PRO A 59 -0.74 6.37 14.73
C PRO A 59 -1.40 7.19 13.62
N LEU A 60 -2.67 7.56 13.78
CA LEU A 60 -3.37 8.41 12.81
C LEU A 60 -2.76 9.81 12.73
N LEU A 61 -2.46 10.42 13.86
CA LEU A 61 -1.80 11.72 13.92
C LEU A 61 -0.41 11.65 13.26
N LEU A 62 0.38 10.61 13.56
CA LEU A 62 1.68 10.41 12.92
C LEU A 62 1.56 10.26 11.40
N PHE A 63 0.58 9.47 10.93
CA PHE A 63 0.28 9.35 9.51
C PHE A 63 -0.03 10.71 8.88
N LEU A 64 -0.87 11.53 9.51
CA LEU A 64 -1.21 12.86 9.01
C LEU A 64 0.01 13.79 8.97
N LEU A 65 0.86 13.76 10.00
CA LEU A 65 2.10 14.55 10.03
C LEU A 65 3.06 14.14 8.92
N ILE A 66 3.22 12.84 8.68
CA ILE A 66 4.05 12.32 7.59
C ILE A 66 3.44 12.72 6.24
N ALA A 67 2.14 12.53 6.05
CA ALA A 67 1.45 12.92 4.82
C ALA A 67 1.62 14.43 4.54
N LEU A 68 1.48 15.26 5.56
CA LEU A 68 1.71 16.69 5.46
C LEU A 68 3.15 16.99 5.05
N ALA A 69 4.14 16.38 5.72
CA ALA A 69 5.55 16.57 5.40
C ALA A 69 5.92 16.16 3.97
N VAL A 70 5.24 15.15 3.42
CA VAL A 70 5.46 14.65 2.05
C VAL A 70 4.73 15.49 1.01
N TYR A 71 3.43 15.75 1.20
CA TYR A 71 2.59 16.34 0.15
C TYR A 71 2.61 17.87 0.16
N VAL A 72 2.81 18.53 1.31
CA VAL A 72 2.84 20.00 1.35
C VAL A 72 3.91 20.60 0.45
N PRO A 73 5.17 20.14 0.45
CA PRO A 73 6.19 20.69 -0.44
C PRO A 73 5.82 20.55 -1.93
N ALA A 74 5.23 19.41 -2.32
CA ALA A 74 4.79 19.17 -3.70
C ALA A 74 3.67 20.13 -4.11
N LEU A 75 2.70 20.35 -3.21
CA LEU A 75 1.61 21.31 -3.39
C LEU A 75 2.12 22.76 -3.48
N VAL A 76 3.10 23.14 -2.66
CA VAL A 76 3.72 24.48 -2.71
C VAL A 76 4.45 24.72 -4.04
N ARG A 77 5.00 23.66 -4.65
CA ARG A 77 5.64 23.72 -5.98
C ARG A 77 4.66 23.63 -7.15
N GLY A 78 3.40 23.27 -6.90
CA GLY A 78 2.40 23.07 -7.94
C GLY A 78 2.61 21.80 -8.77
N GLU A 79 3.21 20.76 -8.18
CA GLU A 79 3.41 19.47 -8.85
C GLU A 79 2.07 18.74 -9.07
N ASP A 80 1.90 18.07 -10.21
CA ASP A 80 0.70 17.27 -10.51
C ASP A 80 0.76 15.91 -9.79
N LEU A 81 -0.09 15.74 -8.77
CA LEU A 81 -0.18 14.53 -7.93
C LEU A 81 -1.11 13.46 -8.51
N SER A 82 -1.62 13.61 -9.73
CA SER A 82 -2.51 12.61 -10.31
C SER A 82 -1.77 11.28 -10.57
N PRO A 83 -2.40 10.11 -10.34
CA PRO A 83 -1.77 8.81 -10.60
C PRO A 83 -1.41 8.58 -12.07
N THR A 84 -1.96 9.40 -12.96
CA THR A 84 -1.83 9.35 -14.42
C THR A 84 -0.86 10.40 -14.97
N SER A 85 -0.48 11.42 -14.21
CA SER A 85 0.51 12.43 -14.65
C SER A 85 1.91 11.84 -14.81
N GLY A 86 2.19 10.72 -14.16
CA GLY A 86 3.31 9.83 -14.44
C GLY A 86 3.10 9.01 -15.70
N GLY A 87 2.71 9.64 -16.81
CA GLY A 87 3.02 9.06 -18.11
C GLY A 87 4.51 8.79 -18.10
N VAL A 88 4.91 7.55 -18.41
CA VAL A 88 6.30 7.27 -18.75
C VAL A 88 6.57 8.12 -19.97
N GLU A 89 7.00 9.37 -19.73
CA GLU A 89 7.61 10.19 -20.75
C GLU A 89 8.64 9.26 -21.38
N SER A 90 8.64 9.18 -22.70
CA SER A 90 9.64 8.47 -23.48
C SER A 90 10.98 9.18 -23.28
N GLN A 91 11.50 9.09 -22.06
CA GLN A 91 12.79 9.57 -21.61
C GLN A 91 13.79 8.70 -22.33
N TRP A 92 14.20 9.17 -23.49
CA TRP A 92 15.31 8.63 -24.23
C TRP A 92 16.57 8.88 -23.40
N LEU A 93 16.98 7.90 -22.60
CA LEU A 93 18.17 7.94 -21.75
C LEU A 93 19.50 7.93 -22.55
N GLY A 94 19.46 8.20 -23.86
CA GLY A 94 20.63 8.37 -24.72
C GLY A 94 20.88 9.84 -25.01
N GLY A 95 21.74 10.49 -24.22
CA GLY A 95 22.16 11.87 -24.47
C GLY A 95 22.73 12.09 -25.88
N PRO A 96 22.89 13.35 -26.33
CA PRO A 96 23.45 13.66 -27.64
C PRO A 96 24.86 13.05 -27.76
N ARG A 97 25.02 12.03 -28.60
CA ARG A 97 26.35 11.51 -28.92
C ARG A 97 27.05 12.49 -29.86
N PRO A 98 28.22 13.05 -29.51
CA PRO A 98 29.04 13.74 -30.49
C PRO A 98 29.63 12.70 -31.45
N GLY A 99 29.48 12.94 -32.75
CA GLY A 99 30.36 12.36 -33.77
C GLY A 99 29.81 11.12 -34.47
N ALA A 100 29.43 11.32 -35.72
CA ALA A 100 29.09 10.30 -36.69
C ALA A 100 30.32 9.44 -37.08
N LYS A 101 30.80 8.57 -36.17
CA LYS A 101 31.91 7.66 -36.46
C LYS A 101 31.83 6.25 -35.87
N GLU A 102 30.70 5.85 -35.29
CA GLU A 102 30.56 4.49 -34.78
C GLU A 102 29.18 3.95 -35.13
N LEU A 103 29.15 3.23 -36.26
CA LEU A 103 28.24 2.19 -36.73
C LEU A 103 28.32 2.26 -38.26
N ALA A 104 29.21 1.45 -38.85
CA ALA A 104 29.18 1.23 -40.28
C ALA A 104 27.76 0.79 -40.66
N ALA A 105 27.19 1.40 -41.71
CA ALA A 105 25.93 0.94 -42.28
C ALA A 105 26.13 -0.53 -42.66
N GLY A 106 25.44 -1.42 -41.96
CA GLY A 106 25.38 -2.83 -42.33
C GLY A 106 24.62 -2.95 -43.63
N ASP A 107 25.31 -2.79 -44.75
CA ASP A 107 24.80 -3.17 -46.07
C ASP A 107 24.85 -4.68 -46.18
N THR A 108 23.80 -5.35 -45.73
CA THR A 108 23.38 -6.67 -46.23
C THR A 108 21.89 -6.85 -45.91
N GLU A 109 21.11 -7.48 -46.79
CA GLU A 109 19.68 -7.80 -46.66
C GLU A 109 19.31 -8.74 -45.47
N ALA A 110 20.10 -8.76 -44.41
CA ALA A 110 19.91 -9.57 -43.21
C ALA A 110 20.20 -8.78 -41.92
N SER A 111 19.78 -7.51 -41.86
CA SER A 111 19.88 -6.71 -40.63
C SER A 111 18.74 -7.03 -39.68
N GLU A 112 18.88 -8.14 -38.95
CA GLU A 112 17.99 -8.58 -37.87
C GLU A 112 18.34 -7.83 -36.58
N THR A 113 18.00 -6.54 -36.50
CA THR A 113 17.96 -5.82 -35.22
C THR A 113 16.81 -6.36 -34.37
N GLY A 114 17.12 -7.35 -33.52
CA GLY A 114 16.15 -8.03 -32.66
C GLY A 114 15.60 -7.15 -31.54
N GLY A 115 14.27 -7.07 -31.44
CA GLY A 115 13.57 -6.45 -30.32
C GLY A 115 13.32 -7.46 -29.19
N ALA A 116 13.70 -7.12 -27.96
CA ALA A 116 13.34 -7.90 -26.78
C ALA A 116 11.99 -7.41 -26.23
N ARG A 117 11.03 -8.33 -26.06
CA ARG A 117 9.76 -8.06 -25.39
C ARG A 117 9.55 -9.05 -24.25
N GLY A 118 9.17 -8.56 -23.08
CA GLY A 118 8.69 -9.35 -21.97
C GLY A 118 7.29 -8.91 -21.56
N SER A 119 6.46 -9.85 -21.10
CA SER A 119 5.22 -9.57 -20.38
C SER A 119 5.35 -10.18 -19.00
N TRP A 120 5.08 -9.38 -17.97
CA TRP A 120 4.97 -9.84 -16.59
C TRP A 120 3.58 -10.38 -16.32
#